data_AF-A0A0S8FTI8-F1
#
_entry.id   AF-A0A0S8FTI8-F1
#
_cell.length_a   1.000
_cell.length_b   1.000
_cell.length_c   1.000
_cell.angle_alpha   90.00
_cell.angle_beta   90.00
_cell.angle_gamma   90.00
#
_symmetry.space_group_name_H-M   'P 1'
#
loop_
_entity.id
_entity.type
_entity.pdbx_description
1 polymer ?
#
loop_
_entity_poly.entity_id
_entity_poly.type
_entity_poly.pdbx_seq_one_letter_code
_entity_poly.pdbx_strand_id
1 'polypeptide(L)'
;VGLTRITAAFGDVLSYLRLFALGLASASLAIAFNGMAADAREAIPGVGLLAAMIILVIGHSLNLVLAVASGFIHGLRLNVIEFFNWGLPEEGPLFRPFKKKGV
;
A
#
# COMPACT_ATOMS: atom_id res chain seq x y z
N VAL A 1 14.58 5.38 -28.98
CA VAL A 1 15.26 5.34 -27.66
C VAL A 1 14.89 6.51 -26.74
N GLY A 2 14.63 7.73 -27.25
CA GLY A 2 14.21 8.86 -26.40
C GLY A 2 12.73 8.85 -25.96
N LEU A 3 11.80 8.56 -26.88
CA LEU A 3 10.35 8.64 -26.61
C LEU A 3 9.87 7.62 -25.56
N THR A 4 10.44 6.40 -25.60
CA THR A 4 10.14 5.31 -24.66
C THR A 4 10.55 5.63 -23.22
N ARG A 5 11.57 6.48 -23.01
CA ARG A 5 12.00 6.91 -21.67
C ARG A 5 11.01 7.89 -21.04
N ILE A 6 10.35 8.72 -21.84
CA ILE A 6 9.30 9.63 -21.36
C ILE A 6 8.06 8.84 -20.95
N THR A 7 7.67 7.84 -21.76
CA THR A 7 6.54 6.97 -21.43
C THR A 7 6.82 6.14 -20.17
N ALA A 8 8.06 5.66 -19.99
CA ALA A 8 8.48 4.98 -18.76
C ALA A 8 8.40 5.91 -17.53
N ALA A 9 8.91 7.14 -17.64
CA ALA A 9 8.83 8.12 -16.54
C ALA A 9 7.38 8.46 -16.14
N PHE A 10 6.46 8.56 -17.11
CA PHE A 10 5.03 8.71 -16.81
C PHE A 10 4.44 7.46 -16.12
N GLY A 11 4.86 6.26 -16.53
CA GLY A 11 4.51 5.01 -15.86
C GLY A 11 4.95 4.97 -14.40
N ASP A 12 6.15 5.47 -14.11
CA ASP A 12 6.69 5.56 -12.75
C ASP A 12 5.86 6.56 -11.91
N VAL A 13 5.53 7.75 -12.42
CA VAL A 13 4.69 8.71 -11.69
C VAL A 13 3.31 8.12 -11.36
N LEU A 14 2.67 7.43 -12.31
CA LEU A 14 1.40 6.73 -12.08
C LEU A 14 1.53 5.58 -11.07
N SER A 15 2.71 4.95 -11.01
CA SER A 15 3.07 3.94 -10.02
C SER A 15 3.05 4.51 -8.60
N TYR A 16 3.63 5.69 -8.39
CA TYR A 16 3.70 6.38 -7.10
C TYR A 16 2.38 7.03 -6.68
N LEU A 17 1.54 7.43 -7.65
CA LEU A 17 0.20 7.99 -7.40
C LEU A 17 -0.69 7.03 -6.59
N ARG A 18 -0.39 5.73 -6.63
CA ARG A 18 -1.08 4.71 -5.84
C ARG A 18 -0.89 4.88 -4.32
N LEU A 19 0.32 5.19 -3.88
CA LEU A 19 0.62 5.49 -2.47
C LEU A 19 -0.07 6.78 -2.02
N PHE A 20 -0.13 7.77 -2.91
CA PHE A 20 -0.88 9.01 -2.69
C PHE A 20 -2.39 8.75 -2.55
N ALA A 21 -2.99 7.98 -3.49
CA ALA A 21 -4.40 7.64 -3.46
C ALA A 21 -4.78 6.85 -2.19
N LEU A 22 -3.89 5.98 -1.72
CA LEU A 22 -4.06 5.28 -0.45
C LEU A 22 -4.07 6.24 0.74
N GLY A 23 -3.14 7.19 0.79
CA GLY A 23 -3.12 8.22 1.84
C GLY A 23 -4.38 9.08 1.82
N LEU A 24 -4.86 9.44 0.63
CA LEU A 24 -6.10 10.20 0.46
C LEU A 24 -7.33 9.41 0.94
N ALA A 25 -7.39 8.10 0.64
CA ALA A 25 -8.46 7.22 1.12
C ALA A 25 -8.43 7.08 2.65
N SER A 26 -7.25 6.93 3.25
CA SER A 26 -7.06 6.89 4.70
C SER A 26 -7.52 8.18 5.39
N ALA A 27 -7.18 9.33 4.81
CA ALA A 27 -7.64 10.63 5.33
C ALA A 27 -9.16 10.79 5.22
N SER A 28 -9.76 10.38 4.10
CA SER A 28 -11.22 10.41 3.93
C SER A 28 -11.94 9.52 4.96
N LEU A 29 -11.39 8.33 5.23
CA LEU A 29 -11.92 7.41 6.23
C LEU A 29 -11.85 8.00 7.65
N ALA A 30 -10.74 8.67 8.00
CA ALA A 30 -10.61 9.36 9.28
C ALA A 30 -11.66 10.48 9.45
N ILE A 31 -11.91 11.26 8.40
CA ILE A 31 -12.95 12.30 8.41
C ILE A 31 -14.34 11.68 8.59
N ALA A 32 -14.64 10.58 7.90
CA ALA A 32 -15.93 9.89 8.04
C ALA A 32 -16.15 9.33 9.45
N PHE A 33 -15.15 8.68 10.05
CA PHE A 33 -15.23 8.20 11.44
C PHE A 33 -15.38 9.34 12.45
N ASN A 34 -14.68 10.46 12.24
CA ASN A 34 -14.83 11.64 13.08
C ASN A 34 -16.24 12.25 12.97
N GLY A 35 -16.82 12.27 11.77
CA GLY A 35 -18.21 12.69 11.54
C GLY A 35 -19.20 11.80 12.28
N MET A 36 -19.11 10.48 12.09
CA MET A 36 -19.97 9.52 12.81
C MET A 36 -19.82 9.61 14.34
N ALA A 37 -18.60 9.88 14.83
CA ALA A 37 -18.37 10.11 16.26
C ALA A 37 -19.02 11.40 16.74
N ALA A 38 -18.98 12.49 15.97
CA ALA A 38 -19.67 13.75 16.32
C ALA A 38 -21.19 13.56 16.36
N ASP A 39 -21.77 12.92 15.34
CA ASP A 39 -23.20 12.63 15.26
C ASP A 39 -23.66 11.76 16.45
N ALA A 40 -22.85 10.76 16.83
CA ALA A 40 -23.12 9.91 17.99
C ALA A 40 -23.09 10.67 19.33
N ARG A 41 -22.27 11.73 19.44
CA ARG A 41 -22.23 12.59 20.65
C ARG A 41 -23.45 13.48 20.75
N GLU A 42 -23.93 14.00 19.61
CA GLU A 42 -25.07 14.91 19.56
C GLU A 42 -26.40 14.18 19.75
N ALA A 43 -26.51 12.95 19.26
CA ALA A 43 -27.73 12.15 19.35
C ALA A 43 -28.13 11.73 20.77
N ILE A 44 -27.17 11.53 21.70
CA ILE A 44 -27.46 11.07 23.07
C ILE A 44 -26.57 11.82 24.10
N PRO A 45 -27.11 12.80 24.85
CA PRO A 45 -26.36 13.46 25.91
C PRO A 45 -25.95 12.45 27.00
N GLY A 46 -24.64 12.35 27.28
CA GLY A 46 -24.07 11.46 28.30
C GLY A 46 -23.52 10.13 27.75
N VAL A 47 -24.38 9.28 27.18
CA VAL A 47 -23.96 7.97 26.62
C VAL A 47 -23.25 8.11 25.25
N GLY A 48 -23.56 9.18 24.51
CA GLY A 48 -22.96 9.49 23.22
C GLY A 48 -21.45 9.73 23.29
N LEU A 49 -20.91 10.15 24.45
CA LEU A 49 -19.47 10.30 24.65
C LEU A 49 -18.76 8.93 24.63
N LEU A 50 -19.34 7.93 25.28
CA LEU A 50 -18.78 6.58 25.33
C LEU A 50 -18.86 5.92 23.95
N ALA A 51 -20.01 6.06 23.28
CA ALA A 51 -20.21 5.54 21.92
C ALA A 51 -19.23 6.17 20.92
N ALA A 52 -19.03 7.49 20.98
CA ALA A 52 -18.08 8.19 20.12
C ALA A 52 -16.63 7.80 20.39
N MET A 53 -16.25 7.58 21.66
CA MET A 53 -14.91 7.09 21.99
C MET A 53 -14.66 5.71 21.37
N ILE A 54 -15.63 4.79 21.45
CA ILE A 54 -15.53 3.47 20.83
C ILE A 54 -15.42 3.58 19.31
N ILE A 55 -16.25 4.41 18.66
CA ILE A 55 -16.20 4.63 17.21
C ILE A 55 -14.85 5.19 16.78
N LEU A 56 -14.27 6.14 17.52
CA LEU A 56 -12.96 6.70 17.22
C LEU A 56 -11.83 5.68 17.37
N VAL A 57 -11.85 4.88 18.44
CA VAL A 57 -10.84 3.84 18.69
C VAL A 57 -10.91 2.76 17.60
N ILE A 58 -12.11 2.28 17.27
CA ILE A 58 -12.30 1.30 16.19
C ILE A 58 -11.91 1.92 14.85
N GLY A 59 -12.38 3.13 14.54
CA GLY A 59 -12.09 3.79 13.27
C GLY A 59 -10.60 4.03 13.02
N HIS A 60 -9.87 4.52 14.04
CA HIS A 60 -8.42 4.75 13.93
C HIS A 60 -7.62 3.45 13.91
N SER A 61 -8.02 2.43 14.68
CA SER A 61 -7.35 1.13 14.63
C SER A 61 -7.54 0.44 13.27
N LEU A 62 -8.74 0.49 12.69
CA LEU A 62 -9.01 0.01 11.33
C LEU A 62 -8.19 0.78 10.30
N ASN A 63 -8.15 2.11 10.41
CA ASN A 63 -7.36 2.96 9.52
C ASN A 63 -5.85 2.64 9.60
N LEU A 64 -5.33 2.36 10.80
CA LEU A 64 -3.94 1.95 11.02
C LEU A 64 -3.64 0.58 10.37
N VAL A 65 -4.53 -0.40 10.57
CA VAL A 65 -4.38 -1.73 9.96
C VAL A 65 -4.39 -1.64 8.44
N LEU A 66 -5.32 -0.86 7.87
CA LEU A 66 -5.40 -0.64 6.43
C LEU A 66 -4.15 0.06 5.90
N ALA A 67 -3.63 1.07 6.62
CA ALA A 67 -2.40 1.76 6.22
C ALA A 67 -1.18 0.83 6.22
N VAL A 68 -1.01 0.00 7.27
CA VAL A 68 0.10 -0.96 7.37
C VAL A 68 0.00 -2.06 6.31
N ALA A 69 -1.18 -2.69 6.15
CA ALA A 69 -1.40 -3.73 5.16
C ALA A 69 -1.15 -3.21 3.74
N SER A 70 -1.61 -1.99 3.45
CA SER A 70 -1.43 -1.36 2.15
C SER A 70 0.04 -0.97 1.91
N GLY A 71 0.74 -0.46 2.92
CA GLY A 71 2.18 -0.18 2.84
C GLY A 71 3.00 -1.44 2.55
N PHE A 72 2.65 -2.57 3.18
CA PHE A 72 3.29 -3.87 2.92
C PHE A 72 3.08 -4.35 1.47
N ILE A 73 1.83 -4.33 0.99
CA ILE A 73 1.49 -4.76 -0.37
C ILE A 73 2.13 -3.86 -1.44
N HIS A 74 2.19 -2.55 -1.20
CA HIS A 74 2.81 -1.60 -2.13
C HIS A 74 4.34 -1.68 -2.09
N GLY A 75 4.94 -1.94 -0.92
CA GLY A 75 6.36 -2.22 -0.79
C GLY A 75 6.79 -3.50 -1.51
N LEU A 76 5.95 -4.54 -1.50
CA LEU A 76 6.11 -5.76 -2.30
C LEU A 76 6.11 -5.48 -3.79
N ARG A 77 5.23 -4.58 -4.25
CA ARG A 77 5.20 -4.18 -5.66
C ARG A 77 6.50 -3.49 -6.10
N LEU A 78 7.06 -2.62 -5.27
CA LEU A 78 8.33 -1.96 -5.57
C LEU A 78 9.52 -2.94 -5.50
N ASN A 79 9.55 -3.83 -4.50
CA ASN A 79 10.60 -4.86 -4.39
C ASN A 79 10.58 -5.88 -5.53
N VAL A 80 9.40 -6.38 -5.92
CA VAL A 80 9.28 -7.48 -6.90
C VAL A 80 9.23 -6.96 -8.34
N ILE A 81 8.73 -5.75 -8.60
CA ILE A 81 8.62 -5.23 -9.98
C ILE A 81 9.77 -4.28 -10.33
N GLU A 82 10.17 -3.39 -9.42
CA GLU A 82 11.20 -2.37 -9.72
C GLU A 82 12.60 -2.89 -9.39
N PHE A 83 12.79 -3.50 -8.21
CA PHE A 83 14.12 -3.97 -7.79
C PHE A 83 14.59 -5.23 -8.54
N PHE A 84 13.70 -6.17 -8.87
CA PHE A 84 14.05 -7.34 -9.70
C PHE A 84 14.39 -6.94 -11.15
N ASN A 85 13.72 -5.93 -11.70
CA ASN A 85 13.93 -5.48 -13.08
C ASN A 85 15.25 -4.70 -13.26
N TRP A 86 15.83 -4.16 -12.17
CA TRP A 86 17.18 -3.56 -12.16
C TRP A 86 18.25 -4.48 -11.55
N GLY A 87 17.87 -5.45 -10.72
CA GLY A 87 18.78 -6.31 -9.95
C GLY A 87 19.12 -7.66 -10.60
N LEU A 88 18.33 -8.16 -11.56
CA LEU A 88 18.69 -9.32 -12.38
C LEU A 88 19.00 -8.89 -13.83
N PRO A 89 20.26 -8.53 -14.13
CA PRO A 89 20.72 -8.40 -15.51
C PRO A 89 20.89 -9.80 -16.08
N GLU A 90 19.79 -10.39 -16.55
CA GLU A 90 19.71 -11.76 -17.06
C GLU A 90 20.11 -12.81 -16.01
N GLU A 91 19.25 -13.80 -15.79
CA GLU A 91 19.69 -15.04 -15.17
C GLU A 91 20.83 -15.63 -16.01
N GLY A 92 22.07 -15.38 -15.58
CA GLY A 92 23.26 -15.97 -16.16
C GLY A 92 23.06 -17.48 -16.32
N PRO A 93 23.69 -18.11 -17.33
CA PRO A 93 23.36 -19.46 -17.75
C PRO A 93 23.31 -20.43 -16.57
N LEU A 94 22.19 -21.17 -16.44
CA LEU A 94 22.01 -22.18 -15.41
C LEU A 94 23.25 -23.07 -15.33
N PHE A 95 23.86 -23.16 -14.14
CA PHE A 95 25.01 -24.02 -13.89
C PHE A 95 24.61 -25.48 -14.17
N ARG A 96 25.14 -26.05 -15.26
CA ARG A 96 25.01 -27.47 -15.59
C ARG A 96 26.22 -28.22 -15.04
N PRO A 97 26.09 -28.97 -13.92
CA PRO A 97 27.19 -29.75 -13.38
C PRO A 97 27.64 -30.82 -14.38
N PHE A 98 28.95 -31.01 -14.51
CA PHE A 98 29.55 -31.99 -15.41
C PHE A 98 29.15 -33.42 -14.98
N LYS A 99 28.22 -34.03 -15.71
CA LYS A 99 27.93 -35.47 -15.58
C LYS A 99 28.91 -36.26 -16.43
N LYS A 100 29.75 -37.06 -15.79
CA LYS A 100 30.57 -38.08 -16.47
C LYS A 100 29.60 -39.02 -17.19
N LYS A 101 29.65 -39.05 -18.52
CA LYS A 101 28.93 -40.02 -19.34
C LYS A 101 29.53 -41.39 -19.00
N GLY A 102 28.78 -42.19 -18.25
CA GLY A 102 29.13 -43.57 -17.95
C GLY A 102 29.37 -44.30 -19.27
N VAL A 103 30.48 -45.01 -19.30
CA VAL A 103 30.93 -45.92 -20.37
C VAL A 103 29.88 -46.99 -20.63
#